data_AF-A0A1F8WXW1-F1
#
_entry.id   AF-A0A1F8WXW1-F1
#
_cell.length_a   1.000
_cell.length_b   1.000
_cell.length_c   1.000
_cell.angle_alpha   90.00
_cell.angle_beta   90.00
_cell.angle_gamma   90.00
#
_symmetry.space_group_name_H-M   'P 1'
#
loop_
_entity.id
_entity.type
_entity.pdbx_description
1 polymer ?
#
loop_
_entity_poly.entity_id
_entity_poly.type
_entity_poly.pdbx_seq_one_letter_code
_entity_poly.pdbx_strand_id
1 'polypeptide(L)' 'MGKVNKEMVVNDCIKLFPKTIGVFTRFHIDSCCGGAVPIEDAAKRDGAPLDELMTALDEAASR' A
#
# COMPACT_ATOMS: atom_id res chain seq x y z
N MET A 1 -11.35 0.86 -14.12
CA MET A 1 -10.59 1.64 -13.12
C MET A 1 -10.21 0.68 -12.01
N GLY A 2 -8.95 0.27 -11.94
CA GLY A 2 -8.48 -0.63 -10.89
C GLY A 2 -8.35 0.16 -9.60
N LYS A 3 -9.24 -0.08 -8.63
CA LYS A 3 -9.20 0.56 -7.32
C LYS A 3 -8.26 -0.22 -6.41
N VAL A 4 -7.42 0.44 -5.64
CA VAL A 4 -6.60 -0.26 -4.63
C VAL A 4 -7.53 -0.78 -3.53
N ASN A 5 -7.39 -2.05 -3.15
CA ASN A 5 -8.13 -2.66 -2.04
C ASN A 5 -7.15 -2.92 -0.88
N LYS A 6 -7.57 -2.66 0.35
CA LYS A 6 -6.80 -2.89 1.57
C LYS A 6 -6.47 -4.38 1.84
N GLU A 7 -7.28 -5.28 1.28
CA GLU A 7 -7.07 -6.72 1.31
C GLU A 7 -6.01 -7.18 0.27
N MET A 8 -5.61 -6.30 -0.64
CA MET A 8 -4.58 -6.59 -1.63
C MET A 8 -3.23 -6.73 -0.94
N VAL A 9 -2.45 -7.72 -1.39
CA VAL A 9 -1.08 -7.91 -0.93
C VAL A 9 -0.23 -6.72 -1.38
N VAL A 10 0.57 -6.16 -0.47
CA VAL A 10 1.42 -4.98 -0.74
C VAL A 10 2.29 -5.19 -1.98
N ASN A 11 2.95 -6.35 -2.09
CA ASN A 11 3.79 -6.68 -3.24
C ASN A 11 3.01 -6.73 -4.56
N ASP A 12 1.78 -7.23 -4.53
CA ASP A 12 0.96 -7.30 -5.74
C ASP A 12 0.41 -5.92 -6.11
N CYS A 13 0.07 -5.09 -5.11
CA CYS A 13 -0.26 -3.68 -5.33
C CYS A 13 0.90 -2.93 -6.00
N ILE A 14 2.14 -3.12 -5.55
CA ILE A 14 3.33 -2.50 -6.15
C ILE A 14 3.56 -3.01 -7.58
N LYS A 15 3.39 -4.32 -7.83
CA LYS A 15 3.52 -4.89 -9.19
C LYS A 15 2.49 -4.31 -10.16
N LEU A 16 1.25 -4.16 -9.71
CA LEU A 16 0.15 -3.60 -10.53
C LEU A 16 0.28 -2.09 -10.70
N PHE A 17 0.71 -1.40 -9.64
CA PHE A 17 0.80 0.05 -9.56
C PHE A 17 2.17 0.47 -9.01
N PRO A 18 3.24 0.46 -9.83
CA PRO A 18 4.60 0.74 -9.36
C PRO A 18 4.78 2.08 -8.64
N LYS A 19 3.94 3.08 -8.95
CA LYS A 19 3.96 4.40 -8.28
C LYS A 19 3.56 4.35 -6.80
N THR A 20 2.81 3.32 -6.39
CA THR A 20 2.41 3.13 -4.98
C THR A 20 3.60 2.87 -4.05
N ILE A 21 4.75 2.42 -4.56
CA ILE A 21 5.96 2.19 -3.75
C ILE A 21 6.40 3.46 -2.99
N GLY A 22 6.26 4.64 -3.61
CA GLY A 22 6.57 5.92 -2.97
C GLY A 22 5.60 6.25 -1.84
N VAL A 23 4.35 5.82 -1.96
CA VAL A 23 3.34 5.95 -0.89
C VAL A 23 3.73 5.05 0.28
N PHE A 24 3.96 3.75 0.04
CA PHE A 24 4.38 2.83 1.10
C PHE A 24 5.64 3.32 1.85
N THR A 25 6.61 3.85 1.11
CA THR A 25 7.84 4.44 1.69
C THR A 25 7.53 5.66 2.57
N ARG A 26 6.63 6.56 2.13
CA ARG A 26 6.22 7.74 2.90
C ARG A 26 5.49 7.39 4.19
N PHE A 27 4.71 6.31 4.18
CA PHE A 27 3.99 5.81 5.36
C PHE A 27 4.83 4.84 6.21
N HIS A 28 6.13 4.69 5.92
CA HIS A 28 7.04 3.79 6.64
C HIS A 28 6.58 2.32 6.66
N ILE A 29 5.86 1.88 5.63
CA ILE A 29 5.43 0.49 5.48
C ILE A 29 6.62 -0.37 5.05
N ASP A 30 6.92 -1.43 5.79
CA ASP A 30 7.92 -2.42 5.40
C ASP A 30 7.36 -3.33 4.30
N SER A 31 7.51 -2.85 3.06
CA SER A 31 7.22 -3.58 1.84
C SER A 31 8.39 -4.45 1.36
N CYS A 32 9.57 -4.37 1.98
CA CYS A 32 10.78 -5.04 1.51
C CYS A 32 10.90 -6.46 2.09
N CYS A 33 10.73 -6.60 3.40
CA CYS A 33 10.72 -7.90 4.09
C CYS A 33 9.30 -8.35 4.42
N GLY A 34 8.38 -7.40 4.60
CA GLY A 34 7.02 -7.62 5.06
C GLY A 34 5.91 -7.52 4.02
N GLY A 35 6.23 -7.36 2.72
CA GLY A 35 5.24 -7.04 1.68
C GLY A 35 4.34 -8.19 1.19
N ALA A 36 4.50 -9.40 1.74
CA ALA A 36 3.69 -10.58 1.42
C ALA A 36 2.37 -10.67 2.22
N VAL A 37 1.97 -9.57 2.86
CA VAL A 37 0.74 -9.46 3.66
C VAL A 37 -0.21 -8.42 3.04
N PRO A 38 -1.51 -8.44 3.40
CA PRO A 38 -2.46 -7.40 3.03
C PRO A 38 -2.01 -6.00 3.46
N ILE A 39 -2.39 -4.97 2.70
CA ILE A 39 -2.10 -3.58 3.04
C ILE A 39 -2.61 -3.21 4.44
N GLU A 40 -3.79 -3.68 4.85
CA GLU A 40 -4.31 -3.38 6.19
C GLU A 40 -3.47 -3.99 7.32
N ASP A 41 -2.96 -5.21 7.12
CA ASP A 41 -2.09 -5.86 8.10
C ASP A 41 -0.73 -5.19 8.17
N ALA A 42 -0.15 -4.81 7.02
CA ALA A 42 1.09 -4.05 6.96
C ALA A 42 0.93 -2.69 7.66
N ALA A 43 -0.14 -1.96 7.37
CA ALA A 43 -0.45 -0.68 8.00
C ALA A 43 -0.60 -0.81 9.52
N LYS A 44 -1.33 -1.82 9.98
CA LYS A 44 -1.53 -2.07 11.40
C LYS A 44 -0.24 -2.48 12.12
N ARG A 45 0.59 -3.30 11.49
CA ARG A 45 1.90 -3.74 12.01
C ARG A 45 2.85 -2.55 12.15
N ASP A 46 2.90 -1.70 11.13
CA ASP A 46 3.85 -0.60 11.03
C ASP A 46 3.31 0.70 11.66
N GLY A 47 2.07 0.68 12.17
CA GLY A 47 1.44 1.80 12.86
C GLY A 47 0.97 2.93 11.94
N ALA A 48 0.80 2.66 10.64
CA ALA A 48 0.37 3.64 9.66
C ALA A 48 -1.16 3.83 9.67
N PRO A 49 -1.66 5.06 9.47
CA PRO A 49 -3.09 5.33 9.36
C PRO A 49 -3.66 4.74 8.06
N LEU A 50 -4.49 3.70 8.20
CA LEU A 50 -5.03 2.93 7.07
C LEU A 50 -5.83 3.80 6.09
N ASP A 51 -6.69 4.69 6.59
CA ASP A 51 -7.54 5.53 5.73
C ASP A 51 -6.73 6.51 4.88
N GLU A 52 -5.71 7.14 5.48
CA GLU A 52 -4.80 8.05 4.78
C GLU A 52 -3.93 7.30 3.77
N LEU A 53 -3.41 6.12 4.15
CA LEU A 53 -2.64 5.26 3.27
C LEU A 53 -3.47 4.85 2.05
N MET A 54 -4.69 4.36 2.27
CA MET A 54 -5.57 3.92 1.19
C MET A 54 -5.93 5.05 0.23
N THR A 55 -6.18 6.26 0.76
CA THR A 55 -6.44 7.44 -0.07
C THR A 55 -5.23 7.77 -0.94
N ALA A 56 -4.04 7.82 -0.36
CA ALA A 56 -2.81 8.10 -1.10
C ALA A 56 -2.47 7.01 -2.14
N LEU A 57 -2.75 5.75 -1.83
CA LEU A 57 -2.57 4.62 -2.75
C LEU A 57 -3.52 4.72 -3.94
N ASP A 58 -4.80 5.03 -3.70
CA ASP A 58 -5.80 5.18 -4.77
C ASP A 58 -5.47 6.35 -5.70
N GLU A 59 -5.01 7.48 -5.14
CA GLU A 59 -4.51 8.62 -5.92
C GLU A 59 -3.27 8.26 -6.75
N ALA A 60 -2.33 7.51 -6.19
CA ALA A 60 -1.11 7.10 -6.88
C ALA A 60 -1.38 6.05 -7.97
N ALA A 61 -2.35 5.16 -7.75
CA ALA A 61 -2.77 4.14 -8.71
C ALA A 61 -3.60 4.69 -9.88
N SER A 62 -4.29 5.81 -9.67
CA SER A 62 -5.12 6.49 -10.68
C SER A 62 -4.32 7.39 -11.65
N ARG A 63 -3.02 7.58 -11.43
CA ARG A 63 -2.14 8.46 -12.20
C ARG A 63 -1.09 7.71 -13.01
#